data_AF-A0A2J6PKS3-F1
#
_entry.id   AF-A0A2J6PKS3-F1
#
_cell.length_a   1.000
_cell.length_b   1.000
_cell.length_c   1.000
_cell.angle_alpha   90.00
_cell.angle_beta   90.00
_cell.angle_gamma   90.00
#
_symmetry.space_group_name_H-M   'P 1'
#
loop_
_entity.id
_entity.type
_entity.pdbx_description
1 polymer ?
#
loop_
_entity_poly.entity_id
_entity_poly.type
_entity_poly.pdbx_seq_one_letter_code
_entity_poly.pdbx_strand_id
1 'polypeptide(L)'
;MPELARKLRNASGPEVYLGIGDEEKLGGSSKLSILRERAVSYMKSYPGADNAGPNISLHSELRSLINGKENFTDNILDYLDAALDYRTSLLSLASDYAQFADLNSKDPRRFDVESWFQQKFEETQAGDLRISAAARAQIQKYHKVHQLIAEKKLVGVPLPTTQRPDYEKPQEYLAIAFASSNLSLNEVQDLINRLHDRRCTQNPSFGFILVTKMLTVNNATQYLIATSTVQ
;
A
#
# COMPACT_ATOMS: atom_id res chain seq x y z
N MET A 1 -24.47 29.97 65.33
CA MET A 1 -24.02 31.34 65.62
C MET A 1 -22.74 31.58 64.82
N PRO A 2 -22.64 32.74 64.16
CA PRO A 2 -21.95 32.98 62.87
C PRO A 2 -20.44 33.22 63.07
N GLU A 3 -19.53 33.43 62.11
CA GLU A 3 -19.46 34.36 60.97
C GLU A 3 -18.01 34.14 60.44
N LEU A 4 -17.68 34.02 59.16
CA LEU A 4 -17.57 35.14 58.22
C LEU A 4 -17.22 34.54 56.85
N ALA A 5 -18.16 34.62 55.93
CA ALA A 5 -17.86 34.53 54.51
C ALA A 5 -17.62 35.94 53.98
N ARG A 6 -16.45 36.19 53.38
CA ARG A 6 -16.36 37.15 52.28
C ARG A 6 -15.39 36.65 51.21
N LYS A 7 -16.02 36.17 50.14
CA LYS A 7 -15.48 35.83 48.81
C LYS A 7 -14.73 37.01 48.17
N LEU A 8 -13.68 36.69 47.41
CA LEU A 8 -13.45 37.02 45.99
C LEU A 8 -12.49 35.93 45.44
N ARG A 9 -12.90 34.88 44.70
CA ARG A 9 -13.05 34.80 43.21
C ARG A 9 -11.99 35.64 42.46
N ASN A 10 -11.16 35.13 41.56
CA ASN A 10 -11.08 33.91 40.74
C ASN A 10 -9.61 33.71 40.29
N ALA A 11 -9.17 32.47 40.05
CA ALA A 11 -8.49 32.05 38.80
C ALA A 11 -7.86 30.64 38.94
N SER A 12 -8.16 29.78 37.95
CA SER A 12 -7.26 28.74 37.40
C SER A 12 -7.22 27.34 38.04
N GLY A 13 -8.01 26.43 37.45
CA GLY A 13 -7.62 25.04 37.16
C GLY A 13 -7.98 23.96 38.18
N PRO A 14 -8.59 22.82 37.78
CA PRO A 14 -8.59 21.63 38.62
C PRO A 14 -7.21 20.96 38.61
N GLU A 15 -6.69 20.67 39.81
CA GLU A 15 -5.53 19.82 40.07
C GLU A 15 -5.61 18.52 39.28
N VAL A 16 -4.62 18.28 38.41
CA VAL A 16 -4.40 16.99 37.77
C VAL A 16 -3.69 16.08 38.78
N TYR A 17 -4.42 15.11 39.30
CA TYR A 17 -3.87 14.04 40.13
C TYR A 17 -3.03 13.11 39.24
N LEU A 18 -1.70 13.21 39.35
CA LEU A 18 -0.76 12.27 38.74
C LEU A 18 -0.81 10.94 39.50
N GLY A 19 -1.72 10.07 39.10
CA GLY A 19 -1.71 8.65 39.47
C GLY A 19 -0.69 7.90 38.60
N ILE A 20 0.48 7.61 39.17
CA ILE A 20 1.41 6.59 38.69
C ILE A 20 0.81 5.22 39.09
N GLY A 21 0.53 4.37 38.10
CA GLY A 21 0.14 2.98 38.33
C GLY A 21 -0.85 2.47 37.28
N ASP A 22 -0.32 1.85 36.23
CA ASP A 22 -0.80 0.60 35.60
C ASP A 22 -0.09 0.43 34.24
N GLU A 23 1.18 0.07 34.30
CA GLU A 23 1.97 -0.41 33.17
C GLU A 23 1.46 -1.80 32.72
N GLU A 24 0.30 -1.88 32.07
CA GLU A 24 -0.09 -3.12 31.36
C GLU A 24 -1.22 -2.96 30.31
N LYS A 25 -1.29 -1.84 29.56
CA LYS A 25 -2.24 -1.70 28.41
C LYS A 25 -1.77 -0.87 27.21
N LEU A 26 -0.49 -0.53 27.09
CA LEU A 26 -0.03 0.40 26.02
C LEU A 26 0.27 -0.24 24.65
N GLY A 27 0.35 -1.56 24.53
CA GLY A 27 0.68 -2.21 23.25
C GLY A 27 -0.49 -2.27 22.25
N GLY A 28 -1.70 -2.60 22.74
CA GLY A 28 -2.87 -2.83 21.89
C GLY A 28 -3.48 -1.56 21.29
N SER A 29 -3.49 -0.46 22.05
CA SER A 29 -4.08 0.82 21.59
C SER A 29 -3.24 1.49 20.50
N SER A 30 -1.91 1.43 20.60
CA SER A 30 -0.97 2.01 19.63
C SER A 30 -0.93 1.22 18.31
N LYS A 31 -0.88 -0.12 18.38
CA LYS A 31 -0.92 -0.98 17.17
C LYS A 31 -2.21 -0.78 16.40
N LEU A 32 -3.34 -0.73 17.12
CA LEU A 32 -4.66 -0.57 16.51
C LEU A 32 -4.80 0.82 15.86
N SER A 33 -4.29 1.89 16.47
CA SER A 33 -4.29 3.22 15.85
C SER A 33 -3.42 3.28 14.59
N ILE A 34 -2.21 2.71 14.64
CA ILE A 34 -1.30 2.67 13.48
C ILE A 34 -1.93 1.88 12.33
N LEU A 35 -2.48 0.70 12.61
CA LEU A 35 -3.14 -0.12 11.61
C LEU A 35 -4.38 0.56 11.02
N ARG A 36 -5.13 1.31 11.82
CA ARG A 36 -6.29 2.07 11.34
C ARG A 36 -5.86 3.14 10.33
N GLU A 37 -4.80 3.89 10.62
CA GLU A 37 -4.28 4.90 9.69
C GLU A 37 -3.78 4.27 8.39
N ARG A 38 -3.04 3.16 8.48
CA ARG A 38 -2.58 2.39 7.31
C ARG A 38 -3.76 1.87 6.49
N ALA A 39 -4.80 1.35 7.14
CA ALA A 39 -6.01 0.88 6.49
C ALA A 39 -6.73 2.00 5.72
N VAL A 40 -6.86 3.20 6.31
CA VAL A 40 -7.45 4.37 5.63
C VAL A 40 -6.65 4.71 4.37
N SER A 41 -5.32 4.77 4.47
CA SER A 41 -4.45 5.06 3.34
C SER A 41 -4.61 4.02 2.22
N TYR A 42 -4.61 2.73 2.59
CA TYR A 42 -4.79 1.63 1.65
C TYR A 42 -6.16 1.66 0.96
N MET A 43 -7.25 1.84 1.69
CA MET A 43 -8.60 1.87 1.10
C MET A 43 -8.81 3.08 0.19
N LYS A 44 -8.10 4.18 0.40
CA LYS A 44 -8.07 5.34 -0.51
C LYS A 44 -7.21 5.12 -1.75
N SER A 45 -6.45 4.03 -1.81
CA SER A 45 -5.50 3.76 -2.89
C SER A 45 -6.11 2.98 -4.07
N TYR A 46 -7.44 2.91 -4.19
CA TYR A 46 -8.17 2.08 -5.16
C TYR A 46 -7.70 0.62 -5.18
N PRO A 47 -7.80 -0.13 -4.07
CA PRO A 47 -7.22 -1.48 -3.95
C PRO A 47 -7.87 -2.56 -4.85
N GLY A 48 -8.81 -2.17 -5.72
CA GLY A 48 -9.59 -3.07 -6.56
C GLY A 48 -10.92 -3.47 -5.91
N ALA A 49 -11.69 -4.27 -6.65
CA ALA A 49 -13.10 -4.47 -6.38
C ALA A 49 -13.33 -5.27 -5.10
N ASP A 50 -14.32 -4.89 -4.30
CA ASP A 50 -14.64 -5.57 -3.05
C ASP A 50 -15.11 -7.01 -3.25
N ASN A 51 -15.75 -7.29 -4.38
CA ASN A 51 -16.27 -8.61 -4.73
C ASN A 51 -15.22 -9.52 -5.35
N ALA A 52 -14.00 -9.05 -5.60
CA ALA A 52 -12.90 -9.92 -6.00
C ALA A 52 -12.55 -10.84 -4.83
N GLY A 53 -12.44 -12.15 -5.08
CA GLY A 53 -12.19 -13.16 -4.03
C GLY A 53 -11.10 -12.76 -3.03
N PRO A 54 -9.95 -12.22 -3.50
CA PRO A 54 -8.90 -11.74 -2.62
C PRO A 54 -9.21 -10.50 -1.77
N ASN A 55 -10.24 -9.74 -2.10
CA ASN A 55 -10.55 -8.48 -1.43
C ASN A 55 -11.65 -8.64 -0.39
N ILE A 56 -12.55 -9.63 -0.56
CA ILE A 56 -13.75 -9.79 0.29
C ILE A 56 -13.41 -9.76 1.78
N SER A 57 -12.57 -10.69 2.25
CA SER A 57 -12.24 -10.82 3.68
C SER A 57 -11.41 -9.63 4.18
N LEU A 58 -10.32 -9.31 3.48
CA LEU A 58 -9.42 -8.24 3.90
C LEU A 58 -10.12 -6.89 3.95
N HIS A 59 -10.87 -6.51 2.90
CA HIS A 59 -11.54 -5.21 2.86
C HIS A 59 -12.65 -5.11 3.92
N SER A 60 -13.34 -6.21 4.22
CA SER A 60 -14.32 -6.26 5.31
C SER A 60 -13.68 -5.96 6.68
N GLU A 61 -12.55 -6.61 6.97
CA GLU A 61 -11.83 -6.41 8.24
C GLU A 61 -11.21 -5.01 8.33
N LEU A 62 -10.60 -4.52 7.24
CA LEU A 62 -10.06 -3.16 7.19
C LEU A 62 -11.15 -2.10 7.39
N ARG A 63 -12.34 -2.28 6.79
CA ARG A 63 -13.48 -1.38 7.04
C ARG A 63 -13.96 -1.45 8.48
N SER A 64 -14.02 -2.64 9.07
CA SER A 64 -14.36 -2.80 10.48
C SER A 64 -13.38 -2.04 11.39
N LEU A 65 -12.08 -2.11 11.08
CA LEU A 65 -11.02 -1.40 11.79
C LEU A 65 -11.15 0.12 11.65
N ILE A 66 -11.40 0.61 10.42
CA ILE A 66 -11.64 2.03 10.12
C ILE A 66 -12.86 2.56 10.87
N ASN A 67 -13.92 1.76 10.97
CA ASN A 67 -15.17 2.12 11.65
C ASN A 67 -15.08 2.05 13.19
N GLY A 68 -13.89 1.78 13.74
CA GLY A 68 -13.68 1.83 15.19
C GLY A 68 -14.07 0.56 15.94
N LYS A 69 -14.23 -0.58 15.26
CA LYS A 69 -14.34 -1.87 15.97
C LYS A 69 -13.05 -2.12 16.74
N GLU A 70 -13.15 -2.49 18.01
CA GLU A 70 -11.97 -2.70 18.89
C GLU A 70 -11.74 -4.19 19.22
N ASN A 71 -12.71 -5.05 18.91
CA ASN A 71 -12.67 -6.48 19.22
C ASN A 71 -11.90 -7.27 18.15
N PHE A 72 -10.61 -6.98 17.99
CA PHE A 72 -9.69 -7.73 17.15
C PHE A 72 -8.77 -8.58 18.02
N THR A 73 -8.54 -9.84 17.61
CA THR A 73 -7.49 -10.65 18.23
C THR A 73 -6.13 -10.25 17.69
N ASP A 74 -5.06 -10.46 18.46
CA ASP A 74 -3.69 -10.14 18.03
C ASP A 74 -3.34 -10.83 16.70
N ASN A 75 -3.78 -12.07 16.51
CA ASN A 75 -3.60 -12.82 15.26
C ASN A 75 -4.24 -12.12 14.05
N ILE A 76 -5.43 -11.52 14.22
CA ILE A 76 -6.06 -10.75 13.14
C ILE A 76 -5.27 -9.46 12.89
N LEU A 77 -4.83 -8.77 13.95
CA LEU A 77 -4.02 -7.56 13.80
C LEU A 77 -2.69 -7.84 13.07
N ASP A 78 -2.01 -8.95 13.40
CA ASP A 78 -0.80 -9.40 12.71
C ASP A 78 -1.05 -9.74 11.24
N TYR A 79 -2.16 -10.42 10.96
CA TYR A 79 -2.58 -10.72 9.59
C TYR A 79 -2.81 -9.44 8.78
N LEU A 80 -3.55 -8.48 9.33
CA LEU A 80 -3.83 -7.20 8.66
C LEU A 80 -2.55 -6.41 8.40
N ASP A 81 -1.63 -6.38 9.38
CA ASP A 81 -0.36 -5.69 9.25
C ASP A 81 0.49 -6.25 8.11
N ALA A 82 0.67 -7.58 8.09
CA ALA A 82 1.42 -8.30 7.08
C ALA A 82 0.78 -8.17 5.69
N ALA A 83 -0.55 -8.23 5.60
CA ALA A 83 -1.28 -8.05 4.34
C ALA A 83 -1.10 -6.63 3.78
N LEU A 84 -1.20 -5.60 4.64
CA LEU A 84 -0.99 -4.21 4.23
C LEU A 84 0.46 -3.95 3.81
N ASP A 85 1.45 -4.52 4.52
CA ASP A 85 2.86 -4.41 4.14
C ASP A 85 3.13 -5.07 2.81
N TYR A 86 2.62 -6.29 2.62
CA TYR A 86 2.74 -7.01 1.37
C TYR A 86 2.13 -6.21 0.21
N ARG A 87 0.86 -5.83 0.29
CA ARG A 87 0.17 -5.12 -0.80
C ARG A 87 0.80 -3.75 -1.08
N THR A 88 1.23 -3.02 -0.06
CA THR A 88 1.94 -1.74 -0.22
C THR A 88 3.30 -1.93 -0.88
N SER A 89 4.05 -2.98 -0.49
CA SER A 89 5.35 -3.30 -1.09
C SER A 89 5.23 -3.62 -2.59
N LEU A 90 4.17 -4.31 -3.00
CA LEU A 90 3.93 -4.59 -4.41
C LEU A 90 3.58 -3.34 -5.22
N LEU A 91 2.83 -2.39 -4.65
CA LEU A 91 2.59 -1.11 -5.33
C LEU A 91 3.89 -0.32 -5.50
N SER A 92 4.77 -0.31 -4.49
CA SER A 92 6.09 0.31 -4.61
C SER A 92 6.92 -0.38 -5.70
N LEU A 93 6.93 -1.72 -5.73
CA LEU A 93 7.63 -2.48 -6.76
C LEU A 93 7.12 -2.16 -8.17
N ALA A 94 5.81 -2.05 -8.34
CA ALA A 94 5.21 -1.66 -9.61
C ALA A 94 5.59 -0.22 -10.02
N SER A 95 5.70 0.70 -9.05
CA SER A 95 6.22 2.05 -9.30
C SER A 95 7.68 2.01 -9.77
N ASP A 96 8.54 1.23 -9.11
CA ASP A 96 9.95 1.08 -9.48
C ASP A 96 10.12 0.50 -10.89
N TYR A 97 9.29 -0.49 -11.24
CA TYR A 97 9.29 -1.10 -12.57
C TYR A 97 8.78 -0.15 -13.65
N ALA A 98 7.73 0.63 -13.38
CA ALA A 98 7.25 1.65 -14.29
C ALA A 98 8.31 2.74 -14.53
N GLN A 99 9.00 3.18 -13.47
CA GLN A 99 10.09 4.15 -13.57
C GLN A 99 11.28 3.59 -14.36
N PHE A 100 11.67 2.34 -14.11
CA PHE A 100 12.76 1.70 -14.85
C PHE A 100 12.46 1.58 -16.35
N ALA A 101 11.20 1.31 -16.69
CA ALA A 101 10.74 1.22 -18.07
C ALA A 101 10.39 2.58 -18.70
N ASP A 102 10.64 3.69 -17.99
CA ASP A 102 10.32 5.06 -18.41
C ASP A 102 8.86 5.22 -18.86
N LEU A 103 7.94 4.57 -18.13
CA LEU A 103 6.51 4.67 -18.38
C LEU A 103 5.99 5.95 -17.74
N ASN A 104 5.44 6.85 -18.56
CA ASN A 104 4.76 8.06 -18.08
C ASN A 104 3.38 7.71 -17.48
N SER A 105 3.38 7.00 -16.35
CA SER A 105 2.17 6.57 -15.64
C SER A 105 2.09 7.22 -14.25
N LYS A 106 0.85 7.42 -13.79
CA LYS A 106 0.58 7.94 -12.44
C LYS A 106 1.03 6.92 -11.38
N ASP A 107 1.31 7.38 -10.17
CA ASP A 107 1.54 6.52 -9.00
C ASP A 107 0.46 5.40 -8.92
N PRO A 108 0.83 4.11 -8.82
CA PRO A 108 -0.12 3.00 -8.76
C PRO A 108 -1.11 3.12 -7.59
N ARG A 109 -0.76 3.81 -6.50
CA ARG A 109 -1.66 4.09 -5.37
C ARG A 109 -2.76 5.09 -5.72
N ARG A 110 -2.59 5.87 -6.79
CA ARG A 110 -3.55 6.87 -7.28
C ARG A 110 -4.20 6.45 -8.59
N PHE A 111 -3.88 5.25 -9.08
CA PHE A 111 -4.39 4.71 -10.32
C PHE A 111 -5.61 3.84 -10.05
N ASP A 112 -6.74 4.17 -10.66
CA ASP A 112 -7.98 3.40 -10.59
C ASP A 112 -8.06 2.48 -11.82
N VAL A 113 -7.80 1.19 -11.60
CA VAL A 113 -7.81 0.16 -12.64
C VAL A 113 -9.23 -0.09 -13.15
N GLU A 114 -10.24 -0.06 -12.29
CA GLU A 114 -11.63 -0.31 -12.66
C GLU A 114 -12.15 0.80 -13.56
N SER A 115 -11.92 2.06 -13.16
CA SER A 115 -12.29 3.21 -13.99
C SER A 115 -11.60 3.19 -15.35
N TRP A 116 -10.36 2.72 -15.43
CA TRP A 116 -9.67 2.55 -16.72
C TRP A 116 -10.36 1.51 -17.60
N PHE A 117 -10.74 0.34 -17.06
CA PHE A 117 -11.45 -0.67 -17.83
C PHE A 117 -12.83 -0.20 -18.28
N GLN A 118 -13.57 0.46 -17.41
CA GLN A 118 -14.88 1.02 -17.72
C GLN A 118 -14.78 2.04 -18.87
N GLN A 119 -13.83 2.97 -18.77
CA GLN A 119 -13.57 3.95 -19.83
C GLN A 119 -13.23 3.25 -21.16
N LYS A 120 -12.35 2.25 -21.14
CA LYS A 120 -11.96 1.54 -22.37
C LYS A 120 -13.13 0.79 -22.98
N PHE A 121 -13.98 0.18 -22.15
CA PHE A 121 -15.19 -0.49 -22.62
C PHE A 121 -16.14 0.49 -23.32
N GLU A 122 -16.39 1.66 -22.72
CA GLU A 122 -17.21 2.71 -23.34
C GLU A 122 -16.61 3.20 -24.67
N GLU A 123 -15.30 3.40 -24.72
CA GLU A 123 -14.59 3.79 -25.96
C GLU A 123 -14.73 2.71 -27.06
N THR A 124 -14.76 1.41 -26.71
CA THR A 124 -15.00 0.35 -27.72
C THR A 124 -16.39 0.39 -28.34
N GLN A 125 -17.36 0.98 -27.64
CA GLN A 125 -18.75 1.15 -28.09
C GLN A 125 -19.00 2.52 -28.72
N ALA A 126 -17.98 3.38 -28.80
CA ALA A 126 -18.10 4.69 -29.42
C ALA A 126 -18.45 4.57 -30.92
N GLY A 127 -19.32 5.46 -31.39
CA GLY A 127 -19.69 5.53 -32.82
C GLY A 127 -18.52 5.95 -33.72
N ASP A 128 -17.49 6.59 -33.17
CA ASP A 128 -16.26 6.91 -33.89
C ASP A 128 -15.39 5.64 -34.05
N LEU A 129 -15.20 5.23 -35.31
CA LEU A 129 -14.40 4.06 -35.68
C LEU A 129 -12.94 4.16 -35.23
N ARG A 130 -12.35 5.36 -35.22
CA ARG A 130 -10.95 5.56 -34.80
C ARG A 130 -10.80 5.36 -33.30
N ILE A 131 -11.70 5.94 -32.52
CA ILE A 131 -11.72 5.80 -31.06
C ILE A 131 -11.93 4.33 -30.69
N SER A 132 -12.95 3.70 -31.28
CA SER A 132 -13.26 2.30 -30.96
C SER A 132 -12.16 1.33 -31.41
N ALA A 133 -11.50 1.57 -32.56
CA ALA A 133 -10.37 0.76 -32.99
C ALA A 133 -9.14 0.93 -32.07
N ALA A 134 -8.84 2.17 -31.65
CA ALA A 134 -7.74 2.44 -30.73
C ALA A 134 -7.96 1.79 -29.36
N ALA A 135 -9.16 1.88 -28.80
CA ALA A 135 -9.51 1.23 -27.54
C ALA A 135 -9.38 -0.30 -27.62
N ARG A 136 -9.89 -0.93 -28.70
CA ARG A 136 -9.73 -2.37 -28.93
C ARG A 136 -8.26 -2.77 -29.03
N ALA A 137 -7.44 -2.01 -29.76
CA ALA A 137 -6.01 -2.29 -29.88
C ALA A 137 -5.28 -2.17 -28.53
N GLN A 138 -5.65 -1.17 -27.71
CA GLN A 138 -5.07 -0.99 -26.38
C GLN A 138 -5.47 -2.11 -25.41
N ILE A 139 -6.73 -2.55 -25.42
CA ILE A 139 -7.20 -3.72 -24.65
C ILE A 139 -6.48 -5.00 -25.09
N GLN A 140 -6.32 -5.21 -26.39
CA GLN A 140 -5.57 -6.37 -26.91
C GLN A 140 -4.11 -6.34 -26.47
N LYS A 141 -3.46 -5.17 -26.52
CA LYS A 141 -2.09 -5.00 -26.01
C LYS A 141 -2.03 -5.27 -24.50
N TYR A 142 -2.98 -4.75 -23.74
CA TYR A 142 -3.12 -5.02 -22.30
C TYR A 142 -3.13 -6.52 -22.01
N HIS A 143 -4.00 -7.30 -22.65
CA HIS A 143 -4.10 -8.74 -22.36
C HIS A 143 -2.79 -9.49 -22.64
N LYS A 144 -2.12 -9.18 -23.76
CA LYS A 144 -0.83 -9.78 -24.09
C LYS A 144 0.22 -9.42 -23.04
N VAL A 145 0.32 -8.15 -22.67
CA VAL A 145 1.30 -7.71 -21.68
C VAL A 145 1.01 -8.27 -20.29
N HIS A 146 -0.26 -8.30 -19.87
CA HIS A 146 -0.68 -8.87 -18.60
C HIS A 146 -0.29 -10.35 -18.50
N GLN A 147 -0.53 -11.12 -19.57
CA GLN A 147 -0.10 -12.51 -19.67
C GLN A 147 1.44 -12.64 -19.53
N LEU A 148 2.21 -11.80 -20.21
CA LEU A 148 3.67 -11.81 -20.12
C LEU A 148 4.18 -11.52 -18.69
N ILE A 149 3.58 -10.55 -18.01
CA ILE A 149 3.90 -10.20 -16.61
C ILE A 149 3.63 -11.40 -15.69
N ALA A 150 2.49 -12.07 -15.86
CA ALA A 150 2.09 -13.23 -15.08
C ALA A 150 3.02 -14.44 -15.33
N GLU A 151 3.32 -14.75 -16.60
CA GLU A 151 4.24 -15.83 -16.99
C GLU A 151 5.64 -15.64 -16.41
N LYS A 152 6.12 -14.39 -16.38
CA LYS A 152 7.41 -14.03 -15.80
C LYS A 152 7.38 -13.85 -14.28
N LYS A 153 6.20 -14.01 -13.66
CA LYS A 153 5.94 -13.84 -12.21
C LYS A 153 6.54 -12.55 -11.68
N LEU A 154 6.38 -11.45 -12.42
CA LEU A 154 7.20 -10.26 -12.22
C LEU A 154 7.00 -9.62 -10.83
N VAL A 155 5.77 -9.63 -10.32
CA VAL A 155 5.43 -9.15 -8.96
C VAL A 155 5.40 -10.26 -7.90
N GLY A 156 5.78 -11.49 -8.26
CA GLY A 156 5.92 -12.61 -7.34
C GLY A 156 4.63 -13.39 -7.10
N VAL A 157 4.72 -14.39 -6.24
CA VAL A 157 3.61 -15.25 -5.80
C VAL A 157 3.48 -15.03 -4.29
N PRO A 158 2.28 -14.75 -3.74
CA PRO A 158 2.14 -14.54 -2.31
C PRO A 158 2.48 -15.80 -1.51
N LEU A 159 3.07 -15.59 -0.33
CA LEU A 159 3.21 -16.61 0.68
C LEU A 159 1.82 -17.12 1.15
N PRO A 160 1.61 -18.46 1.18
CA PRO A 160 0.30 -19.05 1.43
C PRO A 160 -0.38 -18.69 2.76
N THR A 161 0.36 -18.29 3.78
CA THR A 161 -0.18 -18.10 5.14
C THR A 161 -0.28 -16.64 5.56
N THR A 162 0.57 -15.76 5.03
CA THR A 162 0.71 -14.37 5.50
C THR A 162 0.40 -13.32 4.45
N GLN A 163 0.49 -13.67 3.16
CA GLN A 163 0.30 -12.75 2.04
C GLN A 163 -0.94 -13.07 1.22
N ARG A 164 -1.66 -14.14 1.59
CA ARG A 164 -2.94 -14.43 0.98
C ARG A 164 -3.94 -13.34 1.36
N PRO A 165 -4.79 -12.95 0.41
CA PRO A 165 -4.95 -13.50 -0.95
C PRO A 165 -4.29 -12.65 -2.07
N ASP A 166 -4.16 -13.23 -3.28
CA ASP A 166 -3.51 -12.64 -4.47
C ASP A 166 -3.93 -11.18 -4.70
N TYR A 167 -2.96 -10.32 -4.99
CA TYR A 167 -3.21 -8.89 -5.21
C TYR A 167 -2.86 -8.53 -6.66
N GLU A 168 -3.89 -8.50 -7.51
CA GLU A 168 -3.77 -8.33 -8.97
C GLU A 168 -3.36 -6.92 -9.40
N LYS A 169 -3.81 -5.90 -8.66
CA LYS A 169 -3.64 -4.49 -9.02
C LYS A 169 -2.24 -4.09 -9.53
N PRO A 170 -1.13 -4.49 -8.88
CA PRO A 170 0.22 -4.17 -9.35
C PRO A 170 0.52 -4.70 -10.76
N GLN A 171 0.01 -5.90 -11.11
CA GLN A 171 0.14 -6.49 -12.44
C GLN A 171 -0.71 -5.73 -13.46
N GLU A 172 -1.97 -5.49 -13.11
CA GLU A 172 -2.92 -4.76 -13.95
C GLU A 172 -2.40 -3.36 -14.26
N TYR A 173 -1.93 -2.63 -13.24
CA TYR A 173 -1.33 -1.31 -13.39
C TYR A 173 -0.14 -1.32 -14.37
N LEU A 174 0.81 -2.25 -14.21
CA LEU A 174 1.96 -2.34 -15.10
C LEU A 174 1.53 -2.67 -16.53
N ALA A 175 0.63 -3.62 -16.69
CA ALA A 175 0.10 -3.99 -18.01
C ALA A 175 -0.61 -2.81 -18.68
N ILE A 176 -1.39 -2.02 -17.93
CA ILE A 176 -2.03 -0.80 -18.42
C ILE A 176 -1.01 0.26 -18.81
N ALA A 177 0.02 0.49 -17.99
CA ALA A 177 1.07 1.46 -18.26
C ALA A 177 1.83 1.11 -19.55
N PHE A 178 2.21 -0.15 -19.73
CA PHE A 178 2.83 -0.64 -20.97
C PHE A 178 1.87 -0.61 -22.17
N ALA A 179 0.60 -0.96 -21.99
CA ALA A 179 -0.40 -0.91 -23.06
C ALA A 179 -0.65 0.53 -23.54
N SER A 180 -0.56 1.49 -22.63
CA SER A 180 -0.76 2.92 -22.89
C SER A 180 0.49 3.64 -23.43
N SER A 181 1.65 2.99 -23.42
CA SER A 181 2.88 3.55 -23.99
C SER A 181 2.95 3.37 -25.51
N ASN A 182 3.81 4.15 -26.15
CA ASN A 182 4.08 4.06 -27.60
C ASN A 182 4.99 2.87 -27.98
N LEU A 183 5.41 2.06 -27.01
CA LEU A 183 6.28 0.91 -27.24
C LEU A 183 5.55 -0.18 -28.03
N SER A 184 6.24 -0.79 -28.98
CA SER A 184 5.79 -2.01 -29.63
C SER A 184 5.75 -3.19 -28.66
N LEU A 185 5.02 -4.26 -29.00
CA LEU A 185 4.95 -5.45 -28.14
C LEU A 185 6.33 -6.10 -27.93
N ASN A 186 7.21 -6.02 -28.92
CA ASN A 186 8.58 -6.56 -28.83
C ASN A 186 9.41 -5.74 -27.84
N GLU A 187 9.35 -4.41 -27.91
CA GLU A 187 10.05 -3.55 -26.94
C GLU A 187 9.53 -3.76 -25.50
N VAL A 188 8.21 -3.95 -25.35
CA VAL A 188 7.61 -4.30 -24.05
C VAL A 188 8.12 -5.66 -23.56
N GLN A 189 8.19 -6.67 -24.43
CA GLN A 189 8.71 -7.98 -24.08
C GLN A 189 10.18 -7.90 -23.60
N ASP A 190 11.02 -7.14 -24.30
CA ASP A 190 12.42 -6.94 -23.95
C ASP A 190 12.57 -6.19 -22.62
N LEU A 191 11.73 -5.20 -22.36
CA LEU A 191 11.68 -4.51 -21.05
C LEU A 191 11.26 -5.44 -19.93
N ILE A 192 10.22 -6.25 -20.13
CA ILE A 192 9.78 -7.24 -19.14
C ILE A 192 10.87 -8.28 -18.86
N ASN A 193 11.59 -8.74 -19.89
CA ASN A 193 12.71 -9.65 -19.71
C ASN A 193 13.82 -9.00 -18.87
N ARG A 194 14.20 -7.75 -19.17
CA ARG A 194 15.19 -7.01 -18.36
C ARG A 194 14.74 -6.81 -16.91
N LEU A 195 13.45 -6.52 -16.68
CA LEU A 195 12.88 -6.42 -15.34
C LEU A 195 12.91 -7.76 -14.59
N HIS A 196 12.61 -8.85 -15.27
CA HIS A 196 12.71 -10.21 -14.73
C HIS A 196 14.16 -10.56 -14.36
N ASP A 197 15.12 -10.30 -15.24
CA ASP A 197 16.54 -10.54 -14.97
C ASP A 197 17.05 -9.70 -13.80
N ARG A 198 16.63 -8.43 -13.73
CA ARG A 198 16.93 -7.54 -12.59
C ARG A 198 16.37 -8.09 -11.29
N ARG A 199 15.14 -8.61 -11.29
CA ARG A 199 14.55 -9.23 -10.11
C ARG A 199 15.35 -10.46 -9.68
N CYS A 200 15.70 -11.33 -10.62
CA CYS A 200 16.48 -12.54 -10.36
C CYS A 200 17.89 -12.23 -9.81
N THR A 201 18.52 -11.16 -10.29
CA THR A 201 19.88 -10.76 -9.86
C THR A 201 19.89 -9.99 -8.54
N GLN A 202 18.93 -9.09 -8.31
CA GLN A 202 18.86 -8.30 -7.08
C GLN A 202 18.25 -9.08 -5.91
N ASN A 203 17.56 -10.19 -6.18
CA ASN A 203 16.73 -10.83 -5.18
C ASN A 203 16.41 -12.30 -5.53
N PRO A 204 17.41 -13.21 -5.45
CA PRO A 204 17.22 -14.64 -5.74
C PRO A 204 16.26 -15.33 -4.76
N SER A 205 15.84 -14.63 -3.70
CA SER A 205 15.04 -15.14 -2.59
C SER A 205 13.76 -14.33 -2.36
N PHE A 206 13.05 -13.87 -3.41
CA PHE A 206 11.71 -13.28 -3.26
C PHE A 206 10.63 -14.25 -2.70
N GLY A 207 11.04 -15.44 -2.23
CA GLY A 207 10.28 -16.29 -1.33
C GLY A 207 10.66 -16.17 0.16
N PHE A 208 11.56 -15.26 0.56
CA PHE A 208 12.09 -15.25 1.93
C PHE A 208 12.41 -13.89 2.58
N ILE A 209 12.26 -12.74 1.91
CA ILE A 209 12.64 -11.46 2.54
C ILE A 209 11.56 -10.38 2.38
N LEU A 210 10.62 -10.39 3.33
CA LEU A 210 9.87 -9.19 3.72
C LEU A 210 10.12 -8.83 5.20
N VAL A 211 11.25 -9.27 5.79
CA VAL A 211 11.63 -8.94 7.18
C VAL A 211 12.81 -7.95 7.26
N THR A 212 13.66 -7.82 6.24
CA THR A 212 14.96 -7.14 6.43
C THR A 212 15.01 -5.65 6.04
N LYS A 213 13.89 -4.98 5.77
CA LYS A 213 13.90 -3.52 5.50
C LYS A 213 13.37 -2.62 6.62
N MET A 214 12.86 -3.17 7.73
CA MET A 214 12.45 -2.34 8.88
C MET A 214 13.53 -2.13 9.95
N LEU A 215 14.69 -2.79 9.88
CA LEU A 215 15.74 -2.66 10.91
C LEU A 215 16.85 -1.63 10.61
N THR A 216 16.84 -0.95 9.45
CA THR A 216 17.95 -0.04 9.08
C THR A 216 17.59 1.45 9.14
N VAL A 217 16.41 1.84 9.63
CA VAL A 217 16.02 3.26 9.72
C VAL A 217 16.07 3.82 11.16
N ASN A 218 16.26 3.00 12.19
CA ASN A 218 16.23 3.47 13.59
C ASN A 218 17.57 3.59 14.34
N ASN A 219 18.73 3.47 13.67
CA ASN A 219 20.04 3.66 14.32
C ASN A 219 20.88 4.79 13.71
N ALA A 220 20.25 5.84 13.19
CA ALA A 220 20.92 7.08 12.82
C ALA A 220 20.50 8.23 13.77
N THR A 221 20.65 8.03 15.08
CA THR A 221 20.63 9.14 16.06
C THR A 221 21.53 8.85 17.25
N GLN A 222 22.78 8.48 16.99
CA GLN A 222 23.86 8.66 17.96
C GLN A 222 25.11 8.98 17.18
N TYR A 223 25.50 10.25 17.16
CA TYR A 223 26.87 10.79 17.11
C TYR A 223 26.79 12.28 16.74
N LEU A 224 26.62 13.12 17.75
CA LEU A 224 26.92 14.55 17.69
C LEU A 224 27.20 15.05 19.11
N ILE A 225 28.37 14.69 19.64
CA ILE A 225 29.05 15.51 20.65
C ILE A 225 30.49 15.63 20.20
N ALA A 226 30.79 16.75 19.53
CA ALA A 226 32.16 17.22 19.33
C ALA A 226 32.26 18.64 19.91
N THR A 227 32.95 18.70 21.05
CA THR A 227 33.95 19.71 21.45
C THR A 227 33.60 21.20 21.38
N SER A 228 33.56 21.83 22.55
CA SER A 228 34.25 23.10 22.88
C SER A 228 34.37 23.13 24.41
N THR A 229 35.56 23.24 25.01
CA THR A 229 36.12 24.53 25.40
C THR A 229 37.61 24.35 25.69
N VAL A 230 38.44 25.12 25.00
CA VAL A 230 39.79 25.50 25.44
C VAL A 230 39.69 26.98 25.79
N GLN A 231 39.95 27.31 27.06
CA GLN A 231 40.64 28.52 27.50
C GLN A 231 41.14 28.30 28.92
#